data_AF-G9NCX3-F1
#
_entry.id   AF-G9NCX3-F1
#
_cell.length_a   1.000
_cell.length_b   1.000
_cell.length_c   1.000
_cell.angle_alpha   90.00
_cell.angle_beta   90.00
_cell.angle_gamma   90.00
#
_symmetry.space_group_name_H-M   'P 1'
#
loop_
_entity.id
_entity.type
_entity.pdbx_description
1 polymer ?
#
loop_
_entity_poly.entity_id
_entity_poly.type
_entity_poly.pdbx_seq_one_letter_code
_entity_poly.pdbx_strand_id
1 'polypeptide(L)'
;MSFTDEELDRNWQPNGRRPQSTIARNFQLELEDIFNLDETKAELQQSYDTRKYNINKNTEELTSLEARLREMEQRLNAALPADQKGSAASTPKQEASSLSAAPTDDSKSRSRPGTARPTQQAPSSGDMPPTPGASEGEYYVVTRADLMDDGPR
;
A
#
# COMPACT_ATOMS: atom_id res chain seq x y z
N MET A 1 25.89 5.39 12.02
CA MET A 1 24.53 5.06 11.56
C MET A 1 24.62 4.91 10.04
N SER A 2 24.41 3.70 9.52
CA SER A 2 24.34 3.47 8.08
C SER A 2 22.91 3.75 7.62
N PHE A 3 22.71 4.71 6.74
CA PHE A 3 21.44 4.92 6.06
C PHE A 3 21.11 3.69 5.21
N THR A 4 19.83 3.35 5.10
CA THR A 4 19.39 2.33 4.15
C THR A 4 19.50 2.87 2.73
N ASP A 5 19.68 1.98 1.74
CA ASP A 5 19.79 2.34 0.33
C ASP A 5 18.57 3.16 -0.14
N GLU A 6 17.37 2.74 0.28
CA GLU A 6 16.11 3.47 0.04
C GLU A 6 16.09 4.88 0.64
N GLU A 7 16.74 5.09 1.80
CA GLU A 7 16.85 6.43 2.38
C GLU A 7 17.85 7.28 1.60
N LEU A 8 18.95 6.70 1.13
CA LEU A 8 19.99 7.40 0.37
C LEU A 8 19.49 7.86 -1.01
N ASP A 9 18.63 7.06 -1.65
CA ASP A 9 18.00 7.39 -2.93
C ASP A 9 17.00 8.55 -2.80
N ARG A 10 16.23 8.61 -1.70
CA ARG A 10 15.21 9.66 -1.48
C ARG A 10 15.78 11.06 -1.35
N ASN A 11 16.98 11.18 -0.80
CA ASN A 11 17.66 12.46 -0.59
C ASN A 11 18.81 12.69 -1.59
N TRP A 12 18.91 11.84 -2.61
CA TRP A 12 19.84 12.09 -3.70
C TRP A 12 19.46 13.39 -4.42
N GLN A 13 20.42 14.32 -4.45
CA GLN A 13 20.32 15.58 -5.16
C GLN A 13 21.44 15.62 -6.21
N PRO A 14 21.14 16.05 -7.44
CA PRO A 14 22.17 16.16 -8.47
C PRO A 14 23.19 17.23 -8.09
N ASN A 15 24.34 16.78 -7.57
CA ASN A 15 25.47 17.64 -7.29
C ASN A 15 26.05 18.12 -8.63
N GLY A 16 26.02 19.43 -8.88
CA GLY A 16 26.34 20.10 -10.17
C GLY A 16 27.74 19.87 -10.77
N ARG A 17 28.50 18.89 -10.26
CA ARG A 17 29.76 18.40 -10.83
C ARG A 17 29.54 17.42 -11.99
N ARG A 18 28.34 16.83 -12.12
CA ARG A 18 27.96 15.98 -13.27
C ARG A 18 26.83 16.65 -14.04
N PRO A 19 27.00 16.95 -15.34
CA PRO A 19 25.91 17.48 -16.15
C PRO A 19 24.78 16.47 -16.21
N GLN A 20 23.55 16.91 -15.93
CA GLN A 20 22.35 16.10 -16.10
C GLN A 20 22.14 15.83 -17.58
N SER A 21 22.00 14.56 -17.95
CA SER A 21 21.74 14.16 -19.34
C SER A 21 20.41 14.77 -19.81
N THR A 22 20.41 15.52 -20.91
CA THR A 22 19.17 16.05 -21.51
C THR A 22 18.21 14.92 -21.89
N ILE A 23 18.73 13.77 -22.34
CA ILE A 23 17.93 12.57 -22.62
C ILE A 23 17.21 12.07 -21.36
N ALA A 24 17.90 12.02 -20.21
CA ALA A 24 17.29 11.58 -18.96
C ALA A 24 16.20 12.54 -18.47
N ARG A 25 16.37 13.86 -18.68
CA ARG A 25 15.33 14.85 -18.38
C ARG A 25 14.10 14.67 -19.26
N ASN A 26 14.30 14.47 -20.56
CA ASN A 26 13.17 14.25 -21.48
C ASN A 26 12.45 12.93 -21.18
N PHE A 27 13.21 11.88 -20.88
CA PHE A 27 12.66 10.59 -20.46
C PHE A 27 11.87 10.69 -19.15
N GLN A 28 12.38 11.44 -18.16
CA GLN A 28 11.66 11.70 -16.91
C GLN A 28 10.35 12.45 -17.16
N LEU A 29 10.34 13.47 -18.02
CA LEU A 29 9.11 14.20 -18.37
C LEU A 29 8.10 13.28 -19.06
N GLU A 30 8.55 12.39 -19.94
CA GLU A 30 7.69 11.40 -20.59
C GLU A 30 7.12 10.39 -19.58
N LEU A 31 7.89 9.98 -18.56
CA LEU A 31 7.36 9.16 -17.48
C LEU A 31 6.37 9.91 -16.60
N GLU A 32 6.65 11.17 -16.27
CA GLU A 32 5.74 12.02 -15.50
C GLU A 32 4.38 12.17 -16.22
N ASP A 33 4.41 12.29 -17.55
CA ASP A 33 3.23 12.33 -18.41
C ASP A 33 2.55 10.95 -18.55
N ILE A 34 3.28 9.87 -18.85
CA ILE A 34 2.72 8.50 -18.97
C ILE A 34 2.02 8.08 -17.68
N PHE A 35 2.60 8.42 -16.53
CA PHE A 35 2.07 8.03 -15.23
C PHE A 35 1.13 9.10 -14.63
N ASN A 36 0.82 10.19 -15.34
CA ASN A 36 0.03 11.32 -14.85
C ASN A 36 0.36 11.66 -13.37
N LEU A 37 1.65 11.73 -13.02
CA LEU A 37 2.07 11.77 -11.61
C LEU A 37 1.53 13.00 -10.87
N ASP A 38 1.26 14.09 -11.58
CA ASP A 38 0.68 15.30 -11.00
C ASP A 38 -0.82 15.18 -10.72
N GLU A 39 -1.59 14.59 -11.64
CA GLU A 39 -3.03 14.40 -11.47
C GLU A 39 -3.32 13.37 -10.37
N THR A 40 -2.61 12.24 -10.40
CA THR A 40 -2.74 11.19 -9.38
C THR A 40 -2.35 11.69 -7.99
N LYS A 41 -1.34 12.56 -7.88
CA LYS A 41 -0.97 13.20 -6.61
C LYS A 41 -2.05 14.14 -6.10
N ALA A 42 -2.66 14.94 -6.98
CA ALA A 42 -3.75 15.84 -6.61
C ALA A 42 -4.99 15.05 -6.16
N GLU A 43 -5.37 13.99 -6.89
CA GLU A 43 -6.47 13.11 -6.54
C GLU A 43 -6.21 12.38 -5.21
N LEU A 44 -4.98 11.87 -5.02
CA LEU A 44 -4.60 11.20 -3.77
C LEU A 44 -4.72 12.16 -2.58
N GLN A 45 -4.25 13.40 -2.72
CA GLN A 45 -4.37 14.42 -1.68
C GLN A 45 -5.84 14.73 -1.37
N GLN A 46 -6.68 14.93 -2.39
CA GLN A 46 -8.10 15.18 -2.21
C GLN A 46 -8.82 14.00 -1.53
N SER A 47 -8.50 12.77 -1.92
CA SER A 47 -9.06 11.55 -1.33
C SER A 47 -8.65 11.41 0.14
N TYR A 48 -7.41 11.77 0.47
CA TYR A 48 -6.88 11.78 1.82
C TYR A 48 -7.61 12.80 2.70
N ASP A 49 -7.75 14.03 2.22
CA ASP A 49 -8.42 15.11 2.95
C ASP A 49 -9.90 14.79 3.17
N THR A 50 -10.57 14.23 2.16
CA THR A 50 -11.97 13.77 2.25
C THR A 50 -12.12 12.67 3.30
N ARG A 51 -11.24 11.66 3.27
CA ARG A 51 -11.27 10.55 4.24
C ARG A 51 -11.01 11.05 5.66
N LYS A 52 -10.04 11.94 5.83
CA LYS A 52 -9.71 12.56 7.12
C LYS A 52 -10.91 13.31 7.70
N TYR A 53 -11.59 14.11 6.88
CA TYR A 53 -12.82 14.81 7.29
C TYR A 53 -13.90 13.84 7.77
N ASN A 54 -14.17 12.78 6.99
CA ASN A 54 -15.19 11.79 7.34
C ASN A 54 -14.84 11.03 8.64
N ILE A 55 -13.57 10.67 8.84
CA ILE A 55 -13.11 10.03 10.08
C ILE A 55 -13.35 10.96 11.27
N ASN A 56 -12.91 12.23 11.18
CA ASN A 56 -13.10 13.20 12.26
C ASN A 56 -14.58 13.36 12.62
N LYS A 57 -15.45 13.50 11.61
CA LYS A 57 -16.90 13.59 11.82
C LYS A 57 -17.46 12.37 12.53
N ASN A 58 -17.12 11.16 12.07
CA ASN A 58 -17.57 9.92 12.70
C ASN A 58 -17.05 9.78 14.14
N THR A 59 -15.81 10.21 14.39
CA THR A 59 -15.21 10.22 15.74
C THR A 59 -15.93 11.19 16.67
N GLU A 60 -16.31 12.38 16.21
CA GLU A 60 -17.09 13.34 16.98
C GLU A 60 -18.48 12.78 17.33
N GLU A 61 -19.16 12.17 16.35
CA GLU A 61 -20.46 11.51 16.56
C GLU A 61 -20.36 10.34 17.56
N LEU A 62 -19.33 9.48 17.44
CA LEU A 62 -19.05 8.41 18.38
C LEU A 62 -18.80 8.93 19.79
N THR A 63 -17.99 9.99 19.93
CA THR A 63 -17.69 10.60 21.22
C THR A 63 -18.95 11.14 21.90
N SER A 64 -19.84 11.78 21.13
CA SER A 64 -21.14 12.24 21.62
C SER A 64 -22.04 11.08 22.09
N LEU A 65 -22.10 9.99 21.32
CA LEU A 65 -22.88 8.80 21.66
C LEU A 65 -22.33 8.12 22.92
N GLU A 66 -21.02 7.98 23.03
CA GLU A 66 -20.36 7.42 24.21
C GLU A 66 -20.60 8.27 25.46
N ALA A 67 -20.53 9.60 25.34
CA ALA A 67 -20.85 10.51 26.45
C ALA A 67 -22.30 10.34 26.93
N ARG A 68 -23.24 10.24 25.98
CA ARG A 68 -24.66 10.02 26.30
C ARG A 68 -24.91 8.66 26.94
N LEU A 69 -24.28 7.59 26.43
CA LEU A 69 -24.38 6.25 27.03
C LEU A 69 -23.82 6.25 28.45
N ARG A 70 -22.70 6.92 28.68
CA ARG A 70 -22.08 7.06 30.02
C ARG A 70 -22.99 7.82 30.99
N GLU A 71 -23.64 8.88 30.54
CA GLU A 71 -24.60 9.63 31.37
C GLU A 71 -25.80 8.74 31.76
N MET A 72 -26.37 8.00 30.79
CA MET A 72 -27.48 7.09 31.06
C MET A 72 -27.08 5.94 31.98
N GLU A 73 -25.88 5.38 31.80
CA GLU A 73 -25.34 4.34 32.67
C GLU A 73 -25.16 4.86 34.11
N GLN A 74 -24.63 6.07 34.28
CA GLN A 74 -24.51 6.69 35.61
C GLN A 74 -25.86 6.89 36.28
N ARG A 75 -26.87 7.36 35.54
CA ARG A 75 -28.24 7.54 36.06
C ARG A 75 -28.87 6.20 36.45
N LEU A 76 -28.71 5.15 35.62
CA LEU A 76 -29.21 3.82 35.92
C LEU A 76 -28.51 3.23 37.16
N ASN A 77 -27.19 3.35 37.24
CA ASN A 77 -26.40 2.87 38.38
C ASN A 77 -26.73 3.61 39.69
N ALA A 78 -27.06 4.91 39.61
CA ALA A 78 -27.53 5.68 40.77
C ALA A 78 -28.98 5.33 41.17
N ALA A 79 -29.81 4.88 40.23
CA ALA A 79 -31.19 4.46 40.48
C ALA A 79 -31.32 3.01 40.94
N LEU A 80 -30.29 2.17 40.74
CA LEU A 80 -30.25 0.79 41.21
C LEU A 80 -29.96 0.73 42.73
N PRO A 81 -30.81 0.07 43.54
CA PRO A 81 -30.48 -0.21 44.93
C PRO A 81 -29.27 -1.15 45.00
N ALA A 82 -28.42 -0.97 46.02
CA ALA A 82 -27.12 -1.64 46.17
C ALA A 82 -27.16 -3.18 46.13
N ASP A 83 -28.34 -3.81 46.33
CA ASP A 83 -28.53 -5.27 46.33
C ASP A 83 -28.60 -5.94 44.94
N GLN A 84 -28.72 -5.19 43.83
CA GLN A 84 -28.85 -5.78 42.48
C GLN A 84 -27.64 -5.58 41.55
N LYS A 85 -26.49 -5.17 42.09
CA LYS A 85 -25.27 -4.90 41.31
C LYS A 85 -24.56 -6.15 40.78
N GLY A 86 -25.15 -7.34 40.96
CA GLY A 86 -24.55 -8.64 40.64
C GLY A 86 -25.47 -9.61 39.91
N SER A 87 -26.02 -9.23 38.75
CA SER A 87 -26.59 -10.21 37.79
C SER A 87 -26.73 -9.60 36.40
N ALA A 88 -25.61 -9.39 35.72
CA ALA A 88 -25.59 -9.19 34.26
C ALA A 88 -24.60 -10.18 33.63
N ALA A 89 -24.87 -11.47 33.80
CA ALA A 89 -24.16 -12.54 33.13
C ALA A 89 -25.14 -13.69 32.85
N SER A 90 -26.02 -13.51 31.86
CA SER A 90 -26.81 -14.61 31.30
C SER A 90 -26.39 -14.80 29.84
N THR A 91 -25.47 -15.74 29.65
CA THR A 91 -25.11 -16.34 28.36
C THR A 91 -26.32 -17.06 27.75
N PRO A 92 -26.61 -16.92 26.44
CA PRO A 92 -27.61 -17.75 25.79
C PRO A 92 -27.04 -19.15 25.50
N LYS A 93 -27.59 -20.15 26.17
CA LYS A 93 -27.33 -21.58 25.98
C LYS A 93 -28.17 -22.06 24.77
N GLN A 94 -27.54 -22.27 23.62
CA GLN A 94 -28.19 -22.93 22.48
C GLN A 94 -28.09 -24.44 22.65
N GLU A 95 -29.27 -25.04 22.77
CA GLU A 95 -29.55 -26.47 22.87
C GLU A 95 -29.36 -27.14 21.51
N ALA A 96 -28.68 -28.29 21.51
CA ALA A 96 -28.37 -29.08 20.33
C ALA A 96 -29.62 -29.80 19.81
N SER A 97 -29.84 -29.77 18.50
CA SER A 97 -30.68 -30.75 17.79
C SER A 97 -29.82 -31.49 16.78
N SER A 98 -29.65 -32.78 17.07
CA SER A 98 -28.89 -33.79 16.36
C SER A 98 -29.58 -34.26 15.08
N LEU A 99 -28.89 -34.26 13.93
CA LEU A 99 -29.14 -35.21 12.83
C LEU A 99 -27.82 -35.51 12.09
N SER A 100 -27.25 -36.67 12.43
CA SER A 100 -26.61 -37.69 11.55
C SER A 100 -25.65 -37.28 10.42
N ALA A 101 -24.37 -37.60 10.59
CA ALA A 101 -23.59 -38.46 9.68
C ALA A 101 -22.13 -38.58 10.20
N ALA A 102 -21.68 -39.81 10.48
CA ALA A 102 -20.24 -40.09 10.59
C ALA A 102 -19.64 -40.08 9.17
N PRO A 103 -18.39 -39.62 8.99
CA PRO A 103 -17.31 -40.61 8.96
C PRO A 103 -15.96 -40.14 9.56
N THR A 104 -15.22 -41.14 10.05
CA THR A 104 -13.76 -41.34 10.02
C THR A 104 -12.81 -40.16 10.26
N ASP A 105 -12.07 -40.29 11.36
CA ASP A 105 -10.61 -40.15 11.47
C ASP A 105 -9.90 -39.52 10.26
N ASP A 106 -9.43 -38.27 10.38
CA ASP A 106 -8.00 -38.03 10.26
C ASP A 106 -7.58 -36.64 10.74
N SER A 107 -6.34 -36.61 11.16
CA SER A 107 -5.63 -35.56 11.85
C SER A 107 -5.30 -34.33 10.99
N LYS A 108 -5.22 -33.17 11.67
CA LYS A 108 -4.45 -31.96 11.29
C LYS A 108 -4.83 -31.29 9.96
N SER A 109 -5.53 -30.16 10.06
CA SER A 109 -5.04 -28.82 9.65
C SER A 109 -6.18 -27.82 9.73
N ARG A 110 -6.14 -26.93 10.72
CA ARG A 110 -7.06 -25.81 10.84
C ARG A 110 -6.75 -24.80 9.72
N SER A 111 -7.47 -24.88 8.62
CA SER A 111 -7.47 -23.87 7.56
C SER A 111 -7.95 -22.53 8.13
N ARG A 112 -7.04 -21.55 8.19
CA ARG A 112 -7.42 -20.13 8.33
C ARG A 112 -8.02 -19.69 7.00
N PRO A 113 -9.25 -19.17 6.95
CA PRO A 113 -9.79 -18.64 5.72
C PRO A 113 -9.12 -17.31 5.40
N GLY A 114 -8.42 -17.22 4.27
CA GLY A 114 -8.18 -15.92 3.61
C GLY A 114 -6.76 -15.45 3.29
N THR A 115 -5.68 -16.22 3.48
CA THR A 115 -4.32 -15.71 3.13
C THR A 115 -3.38 -16.69 2.41
N ALA A 116 -3.84 -17.86 1.97
CA ALA A 116 -2.99 -18.77 1.19
C ALA A 116 -3.15 -18.47 -0.30
N ARG A 117 -2.33 -17.55 -0.82
CA ARG A 117 -2.09 -17.45 -2.27
C ARG A 117 -1.56 -18.81 -2.74
N PRO A 118 -2.08 -19.41 -3.83
CA PRO A 118 -1.43 -20.59 -4.39
C PRO A 118 0.03 -20.23 -4.68
N THR A 119 0.96 -21.10 -4.33
CA THR A 119 2.39 -20.95 -4.64
C THR A 119 2.53 -20.87 -6.15
N GLN A 120 2.54 -19.64 -6.66
CA GLN A 120 2.85 -19.37 -8.05
C GLN A 120 4.34 -19.70 -8.19
N GLN A 121 4.64 -20.84 -8.84
CA GLN A 121 6.01 -21.13 -9.25
C GLN A 121 6.50 -19.95 -10.07
N ALA A 122 7.68 -19.42 -9.73
CA ALA A 122 8.33 -18.43 -10.58
C ALA A 122 8.43 -19.01 -11.99
N PRO A 123 8.12 -18.25 -13.06
CA PRO A 123 8.36 -18.72 -14.41
C PRO A 123 9.82 -19.17 -14.51
N SER A 124 10.01 -20.40 -14.95
CA SER A 124 11.33 -20.99 -15.19
C SER A 124 12.10 -20.08 -16.16
N SER A 125 13.42 -20.00 -16.01
CA SER A 125 14.33 -19.13 -16.78
C SER A 125 14.25 -19.24 -18.32
N GLY A 126 13.39 -20.11 -18.86
CA GLY A 126 13.12 -20.27 -20.29
C GLY A 126 11.92 -19.47 -20.84
N ASP A 127 11.10 -18.84 -19.99
CA ASP A 127 9.92 -18.05 -20.42
C ASP A 127 10.17 -16.53 -20.42
N MET A 128 11.42 -16.11 -20.17
CA MET A 128 11.82 -14.72 -20.32
C MET A 128 12.00 -14.41 -21.82
N PRO A 129 11.51 -13.26 -22.33
CA PRO A 129 11.94 -12.81 -23.64
C PRO A 129 13.47 -12.74 -23.65
N PRO A 130 14.15 -13.13 -24.74
CA PRO A 130 15.59 -13.06 -24.80
C PRO A 130 16.01 -11.64 -24.43
N THR A 131 16.90 -11.51 -23.44
CA THR A 131 17.57 -10.24 -23.15
C THR A 131 18.07 -9.71 -24.49
N PRO A 132 17.64 -8.52 -24.93
CA PRO A 132 18.18 -7.92 -26.14
C PRO A 132 19.70 -7.93 -26.00
N GLY A 133 20.38 -8.63 -26.91
CA GLY A 133 21.84 -8.68 -26.92
C GLY A 133 22.41 -7.26 -26.95
N ALA A 134 23.64 -7.09 -26.47
CA ALA A 134 24.34 -5.82 -26.61
C ALA A 134 24.24 -5.39 -28.07
N SER A 135 23.53 -4.28 -28.33
CA SER A 135 23.47 -3.68 -29.64
C SER A 135 24.88 -3.17 -29.95
N GLU A 136 25.65 -3.99 -30.63
CA GLU A 136 26.89 -3.60 -31.30
C GLU A 136 26.52 -2.80 -32.55
N GLY A 137 25.92 -1.63 -32.31
CA GLY A 137 25.84 -0.57 -33.31
C GLY A 137 27.21 0.08 -33.41
N GLU A 138 27.74 0.23 -34.63
CA GLU A 138 28.99 0.94 -34.87
C GLU A 138 28.88 2.39 -34.36
N TYR A 139 29.58 2.71 -33.28
CA TYR A 139 29.68 4.07 -32.77
C TYR A 139 30.71 4.83 -33.61
N TYR A 140 30.26 5.77 -34.43
CA TYR A 140 31.17 6.77 -35.00
C TYR A 140 31.51 7.79 -33.91
N VAL A 141 32.78 7.79 -33.49
CA VAL A 141 33.32 8.83 -32.63
C VAL A 141 33.52 10.07 -33.49
N VAL A 142 32.56 11.01 -33.45
CA VAL A 142 32.70 12.31 -34.10
C VAL A 142 33.79 13.08 -33.37
N THR A 143 34.92 13.28 -34.04
CA THR A 143 36.02 14.08 -33.50
C THR A 143 35.77 15.55 -33.80
N ARG A 144 36.44 16.43 -33.05
CA ARG A 144 36.38 17.88 -33.28
C ARG A 144 36.80 18.28 -34.71
N ALA A 145 37.56 17.43 -35.40
CA ALA A 145 37.97 17.64 -36.79
C ALA A 145 36.80 17.44 -37.77
N ASP A 146 35.93 16.46 -37.52
CA ASP A 146 34.79 16.13 -38.40
C ASP A 146 33.71 17.23 -38.39
N LEU A 147 33.61 17.98 -37.29
CA LEU A 147 32.69 19.11 -37.17
C LEU A 147 33.17 20.37 -37.91
N MET A 148 34.44 20.40 -38.31
CA MET A 148 35.08 21.58 -38.93
C MET A 148 35.26 21.43 -40.45
N ASP A 149 34.88 20.29 -41.03
CA ASP A 149 35.00 20.00 -42.47
C ASP A 149 33.66 20.10 -43.22
N ASP A 150 32.73 20.93 -42.73
CA ASP A 150 31.56 21.37 -43.51
C ASP A 150 31.72 22.84 -43.89
N GLY A 151 32.70 23.07 -44.77
CA GLY A 151 32.89 24.32 -45.49
C GLY A 151 32.43 24.14 -46.94
N PRO A 152 31.61 25.04 -47.50
CA PRO A 152 31.07 24.87 -48.85
C PRO A 152 32.20 24.91 -49.88
N ARG A 153 32.24 23.92 -50.76
CA ARG A 153 32.91 24.02 -52.06
C ARG A 153 31.98 24.60 -53.11
#